data_AF-A0A661ZB44-F1
#
_entry.id   AF-A0A661ZB44-F1
#
_cell.length_a   1.000
_cell.length_b   1.000
_cell.length_c   1.000
_cell.angle_alpha   90.00
_cell.angle_beta   90.00
_cell.angle_gamma   90.00
#
_symmetry.space_group_name_H-M   'P 1'
#
loop_
_entity.id
_entity.type
_entity.pdbx_description
1 polymer ?
#
loop_
_entity_poly.entity_id
_entity_poly.type
_entity_poly.pdbx_seq_one_letter_code
_entity_poly.pdbx_strand_id
1 'polypeptide(L)'
;SNYAHAFETSLSWISLLNDSLQLYQNMLNVVSQKNFNYQNNDTWLINSTLYSGDNQYDINYFEIINIDTIDTKLFFTLDSSYTNLLLFDGYFLPDSTNGFRQINKPDTGNTSVKFLKIDWNVISDSKKEIKFTNLLVDDKNGNSVLYKDSTDNQYDVYLDFFDKASENHTFIEYSKTNFSGRIKDLKFYGDENWYCWDTNRENTDCSSE
;
A
#
# COMPACT_ATOMS: atom_id res chain seq x y z
N SER A 1 -4.26 7.88 -25.75
CA SER A 1 -5.54 7.17 -25.58
C SER A 1 -5.91 7.20 -24.10
N ASN A 2 -7.17 6.94 -23.78
CA ASN A 2 -7.71 6.95 -22.41
C ASN A 2 -7.01 5.88 -21.56
N TYR A 3 -6.81 4.69 -22.14
CA TYR A 3 -6.02 3.62 -21.53
C TYR A 3 -4.57 4.04 -21.22
N ALA A 4 -3.89 4.72 -22.16
CA ALA A 4 -2.51 5.15 -21.94
C ALA A 4 -2.41 6.13 -20.76
N HIS A 5 -3.34 7.10 -20.67
CA HIS A 5 -3.39 8.04 -19.53
C HIS A 5 -3.61 7.30 -18.20
N ALA A 6 -4.53 6.34 -18.17
CA ALA A 6 -4.78 5.50 -17.00
C ALA A 6 -3.55 4.67 -16.60
N PHE A 7 -2.85 4.11 -17.58
CA PHE A 7 -1.64 3.33 -17.36
C PHE A 7 -0.48 4.18 -16.84
N GLU A 8 -0.21 5.34 -17.45
CA GLU A 8 0.84 6.28 -17.03
C GLU A 8 0.61 6.82 -15.61
N THR A 9 -0.65 7.16 -15.28
CA THR A 9 -1.05 7.54 -13.92
C THR A 9 -0.67 6.44 -12.93
N SER A 10 -0.98 5.19 -13.26
CA SER A 10 -0.70 4.03 -12.40
C SER A 10 0.80 3.74 -12.26
N LEU A 11 1.59 3.91 -13.32
CA LEU A 11 3.04 3.68 -13.31
C LEU A 11 3.78 4.58 -12.32
N SER A 12 3.37 5.83 -12.20
CA SER A 12 3.97 6.80 -11.27
C SER A 12 3.94 6.29 -9.81
N TRP A 13 2.90 5.55 -9.46
CA TRP A 13 2.70 4.94 -8.14
C TRP A 13 3.40 3.59 -7.98
N ILE A 14 3.40 2.76 -9.02
CA ILE A 14 4.11 1.46 -9.00
C ILE A 14 5.60 1.67 -8.73
N SER A 15 6.22 2.67 -9.37
CA SER A 15 7.63 2.99 -9.12
C SER A 15 7.91 3.42 -7.68
N LEU A 16 7.01 4.16 -7.04
CA LEU A 16 7.14 4.56 -5.64
C LEU A 16 7.02 3.36 -4.69
N LEU A 17 6.17 2.39 -5.03
CA LEU A 17 5.92 1.24 -4.17
C LEU A 17 7.03 0.17 -4.26
N ASN A 18 7.57 -0.11 -5.45
CA ASN A 18 8.36 -1.33 -5.71
C ASN A 18 9.65 -1.50 -4.88
N ASP A 19 10.58 -0.55 -4.88
CA ASP A 19 11.93 -0.79 -4.33
C ASP A 19 11.93 -0.99 -2.80
N SER A 20 11.12 -0.18 -2.13
CA SER A 20 10.86 -0.31 -0.71
C SER A 20 10.08 -1.59 -0.42
N LEU A 21 8.92 -1.79 -1.06
CA LEU A 21 7.92 -2.77 -0.62
C LEU A 21 8.42 -4.21 -0.74
N GLN A 22 9.30 -4.50 -1.70
CA GLN A 22 9.84 -5.86 -1.88
C GLN A 22 10.61 -6.35 -0.65
N LEU A 23 11.46 -5.51 -0.05
CA LEU A 23 12.21 -5.89 1.15
C LEU A 23 11.25 -6.12 2.33
N TYR A 24 10.28 -5.23 2.53
CA TYR A 24 9.28 -5.40 3.60
C TYR A 24 8.44 -6.67 3.40
N GLN A 25 8.02 -6.96 2.17
CA GLN A 25 7.28 -8.18 1.83
C GLN A 25 8.09 -9.43 2.18
N ASN A 26 9.39 -9.44 1.85
CA ASN A 26 10.27 -10.55 2.20
C ASN A 26 10.36 -10.74 3.72
N MET A 27 10.53 -9.66 4.48
CA MET A 27 10.59 -9.73 5.94
C MET A 27 9.27 -10.23 6.55
N LEU A 28 8.12 -9.75 6.06
CA LEU A 28 6.80 -10.20 6.52
C LEU A 28 6.51 -11.65 6.17
N ASN A 29 6.94 -12.11 4.98
CA ASN A 29 6.83 -13.51 4.61
C ASN A 29 7.63 -14.40 5.57
N VAL A 30 8.85 -14.01 5.95
CA VAL A 30 9.63 -14.72 6.96
C VAL A 30 8.90 -14.75 8.30
N VAL A 31 8.38 -13.61 8.77
CA VAL A 31 7.61 -13.53 10.03
C VAL A 31 6.40 -14.45 10.00
N SER A 32 5.63 -14.49 8.90
CA SER A 32 4.43 -15.33 8.77
C SER A 32 4.69 -16.84 8.82
N GLN A 33 5.95 -17.26 8.68
CA GLN A 33 6.37 -18.66 8.71
C GLN A 33 6.95 -19.08 10.07
N LYS A 34 6.96 -18.16 11.05
CA LYS A 34 7.51 -18.41 12.38
C LYS A 34 6.41 -18.44 13.44
N ASN A 35 6.71 -19.13 14.53
CA ASN A 35 5.87 -19.13 15.71
C ASN A 35 6.28 -18.00 16.65
N PHE A 36 5.30 -17.37 17.28
CA PHE A 36 5.54 -16.37 18.29
C PHE A 36 6.07 -16.95 19.59
N ASN A 37 6.99 -16.22 20.21
CA ASN A 37 7.47 -16.47 21.56
C ASN A 37 6.80 -15.48 22.51
N TYR A 38 6.03 -15.99 23.47
CA TYR A 38 5.42 -15.18 24.53
C TYR A 38 6.51 -14.47 25.35
N GLN A 39 6.35 -13.18 25.59
CA GLN A 39 7.30 -12.39 26.38
C GLN A 39 6.75 -12.10 27.79
N ASN A 40 5.62 -11.41 27.87
CA ASN A 40 4.87 -11.04 29.08
C ASN A 40 3.60 -10.27 28.67
N ASN A 41 2.66 -10.07 29.59
CA ASN A 41 1.59 -9.06 29.53
C ASN A 41 1.15 -8.71 28.10
N ASP A 42 0.55 -9.69 27.42
CA ASP A 42 -0.06 -9.52 26.09
C ASP A 42 0.92 -9.23 24.94
N THR A 43 2.23 -9.37 25.17
CA THR A 43 3.29 -9.16 24.19
C THR A 43 3.88 -10.47 23.68
N TRP A 44 3.94 -10.58 22.35
CA TRP A 44 4.48 -11.70 21.59
C TRP A 44 5.60 -11.22 20.69
N LEU A 45 6.62 -12.06 20.50
CA LEU A 45 7.82 -11.71 19.74
C LEU A 45 8.24 -12.83 18.79
N ILE A 46 8.56 -12.44 17.56
CA ILE A 46 9.31 -13.26 16.60
C ILE A 46 10.68 -12.61 16.40
N ASN A 47 11.75 -13.37 16.68
CA ASN A 47 13.11 -13.03 16.27
C ASN A 47 13.49 -13.89 15.07
N SER A 48 14.08 -13.30 14.05
CA SER A 48 14.59 -14.06 12.90
C SER A 48 15.77 -13.38 12.24
N THR A 49 16.48 -14.16 11.44
CA THR A 49 17.53 -13.64 10.56
C THR A 49 17.13 -13.97 9.11
N LEU A 50 17.23 -12.99 8.23
CA LEU A 50 17.00 -13.16 6.80
C LEU A 50 18.17 -12.61 5.99
N TYR A 51 18.34 -13.13 4.78
CA TYR A 51 19.39 -12.72 3.87
C TYR A 51 18.76 -12.12 2.61
N SER A 52 19.26 -10.98 2.16
CA SER A 52 18.87 -10.36 0.89
C SER A 52 20.11 -9.89 0.15
N GLY A 53 20.49 -10.64 -0.89
CA GLY A 53 21.83 -10.53 -1.47
C GLY A 53 22.89 -10.90 -0.44
N ASP A 54 23.92 -10.07 -0.32
CA ASP A 54 25.02 -10.26 0.65
C ASP A 54 24.71 -9.70 2.05
N ASN A 55 23.55 -9.07 2.23
CA ASN A 55 23.17 -8.42 3.47
C ASN A 55 22.43 -9.40 4.41
N GLN A 56 22.82 -9.39 5.68
CA GLN A 56 22.11 -10.09 6.76
C GLN A 56 21.26 -9.10 7.55
N TYR A 57 19.98 -9.43 7.73
CA TYR A 57 19.07 -8.64 8.57
C TYR A 57 18.58 -9.49 9.74
N ASP A 58 18.82 -9.00 10.95
CA ASP A 58 18.19 -9.55 12.15
C ASP A 58 16.93 -8.74 12.45
N ILE A 59 15.78 -9.42 12.53
CA ILE A 59 14.46 -8.81 12.70
C ILE A 59 13.84 -9.20 14.04
N ASN A 60 13.17 -8.24 14.66
CA ASN A 60 12.38 -8.41 15.87
C ASN A 60 10.97 -7.90 15.59
N TYR A 61 10.00 -8.80 15.44
CA TYR A 61 8.60 -8.47 15.23
C TYR A 61 7.80 -8.67 16.51
N PHE A 62 7.13 -7.62 16.96
CA PHE A 62 6.29 -7.60 18.14
C PHE A 62 4.82 -7.53 17.76
N GLU A 63 4.01 -8.31 18.46
CA GLU A 63 2.56 -8.12 18.56
C GLU A 63 2.20 -7.85 20.02
N ILE A 64 1.45 -6.78 20.26
CA ILE A 64 1.02 -6.35 21.58
C ILE A 64 -0.50 -6.32 21.55
N ILE A 65 -1.13 -7.26 22.25
CA ILE A 65 -2.58 -7.38 22.31
C ILE A 65 -3.09 -6.32 23.31
N ASN A 66 -3.92 -5.41 22.82
CA ASN A 66 -4.68 -4.47 23.63
C ASN A 66 -6.15 -4.92 23.68
N ILE A 67 -7.00 -4.14 24.36
CA ILE A 67 -8.42 -4.46 24.50
C ILE A 67 -9.16 -4.53 23.15
N ASP A 68 -8.88 -3.58 22.25
CA ASP A 68 -9.60 -3.44 20.97
C ASP A 68 -8.69 -3.62 19.75
N THR A 69 -7.38 -3.68 19.93
CA THR A 69 -6.40 -3.72 18.83
C THR A 69 -5.27 -4.69 19.12
N ILE A 70 -4.58 -5.10 18.06
CA ILE A 70 -3.27 -5.75 18.14
C ILE A 70 -2.28 -4.77 17.52
N ASP A 71 -1.41 -4.19 18.35
CA ASP A 71 -0.37 -3.29 17.89
C ASP A 71 0.82 -4.10 17.39
N THR A 72 1.40 -3.66 16.27
CA THR A 72 2.50 -4.36 15.61
C THR A 72 3.69 -3.44 15.44
N LYS A 73 4.89 -3.98 15.68
CA LYS A 73 6.16 -3.26 15.43
C LYS A 73 7.18 -4.23 14.88
N LEU A 74 7.96 -3.82 13.89
CA LEU A 74 9.16 -4.56 13.50
C LEU A 74 10.36 -3.65 13.54
N PHE A 75 11.38 -4.16 14.21
CA PHE A 75 12.71 -3.58 14.22
C PHE A 75 13.64 -4.47 13.41
N PHE A 76 14.62 -3.86 12.75
CA PHE A 76 15.68 -4.61 12.10
C PHE A 76 17.06 -4.07 12.47
N THR A 77 18.05 -4.94 12.41
CA THR A 77 19.47 -4.65 12.45
C THR A 77 20.07 -5.13 11.14
N LEU A 78 20.84 -4.29 10.45
CA LEU A 78 21.57 -4.64 9.24
C LEU A 78 23.06 -4.48 9.52
N ASP A 79 23.72 -5.63 9.70
CA ASP A 79 25.15 -5.74 10.04
C ASP A 79 25.60 -4.66 11.04
N SER A 80 26.56 -3.81 10.66
CA SER A 80 27.04 -2.66 11.43
C SER A 80 26.45 -1.33 10.98
N SER A 81 25.58 -1.32 9.98
CA SER A 81 25.04 -0.10 9.38
C SER A 81 23.83 0.45 10.13
N TYR A 82 22.95 -0.44 10.59
CA TYR A 82 21.75 -0.08 11.34
C TYR A 82 21.55 -1.03 12.51
N THR A 83 21.11 -0.52 13.65
CA THR A 83 20.87 -1.30 14.86
C THR A 83 19.49 -0.99 15.42
N ASN A 84 18.66 -2.03 15.51
CA ASN A 84 17.32 -2.00 16.10
C ASN A 84 16.46 -0.84 15.58
N LEU A 85 16.49 -0.63 14.26
CA LEU A 85 15.78 0.44 13.59
C LEU A 85 14.33 0.06 13.34
N LEU A 86 13.38 0.92 13.70
CA LEU A 86 11.97 0.70 13.47
C LEU A 86 11.67 0.74 11.97
N LEU A 87 11.25 -0.40 11.43
CA LEU A 87 10.94 -0.59 10.02
C LEU A 87 9.45 -0.40 9.73
N PHE A 88 8.60 -0.90 10.62
CA PHE A 88 7.18 -0.64 10.55
C PHE A 88 6.53 -0.58 11.92
N ASP A 89 5.42 0.13 11.98
CA ASP A 89 4.55 0.29 13.13
C ASP A 89 3.09 0.39 12.68
N GLY A 90 2.17 -0.11 13.49
CA GLY A 90 0.75 -0.03 13.15
C GLY A 90 -0.12 -0.83 14.11
N TYR A 91 -1.39 -0.97 13.77
CA TYR A 91 -2.30 -1.85 14.49
C TYR A 91 -3.30 -2.50 13.53
N PHE A 92 -3.95 -3.54 14.00
CA PHE A 92 -5.13 -4.09 13.36
C PHE A 92 -6.16 -4.52 14.41
N LEU A 93 -7.44 -4.55 14.03
CA LEU A 93 -8.48 -5.14 14.87
C LEU A 93 -8.26 -6.66 14.98
N PRO A 94 -8.64 -7.32 16.08
CA PRO A 94 -8.45 -8.77 16.24
C PRO A 94 -9.06 -9.64 15.12
N ASP A 95 -10.12 -9.16 14.47
CA ASP A 95 -10.75 -9.81 13.31
C ASP A 95 -10.09 -9.47 11.96
N SER A 96 -9.04 -8.65 11.98
CA SER A 96 -8.28 -8.15 10.84
C SER A 96 -9.09 -7.32 9.83
N THR A 97 -10.31 -6.90 10.16
CA THR A 97 -11.18 -6.16 9.25
C THR A 97 -10.72 -4.73 9.01
N ASN A 98 -10.00 -4.14 9.96
CA ASN A 98 -9.50 -2.77 9.86
C ASN A 98 -8.11 -2.68 10.47
N GLY A 99 -7.29 -1.79 9.94
CA GLY A 99 -6.01 -1.48 10.52
C GLY A 99 -5.23 -0.51 9.68
N PHE A 100 -4.05 -0.17 10.17
CA PHE A 100 -3.07 0.52 9.38
C PHE A 100 -1.67 0.01 9.66
N ARG A 101 -0.79 0.24 8.70
CA ARG A 101 0.65 0.03 8.81
C ARG A 101 1.38 1.23 8.26
N GLN A 102 2.23 1.82 9.08
CA GLN A 102 3.23 2.78 8.67
C GLN A 102 4.53 2.04 8.42
N ILE A 103 5.16 2.35 7.30
CA ILE A 103 6.44 1.83 6.85
C ILE A 103 7.45 2.97 6.93
N ASN A 104 8.58 2.72 7.56
CA ASN A 104 9.68 3.66 7.72
C ASN A 104 10.88 3.17 6.92
N LYS A 105 11.55 4.07 6.21
CA LYS A 105 12.80 3.77 5.51
C LYS A 105 14.01 4.18 6.37
N PRO A 106 15.14 3.45 6.28
CA PRO A 106 16.37 3.87 6.94
C PRO A 106 16.86 5.24 6.41
N ASP A 107 17.46 6.01 7.30
CA ASP A 107 18.04 7.33 7.04
C ASP A 107 19.39 7.48 7.77
N THR A 108 20.06 8.61 7.59
CA THR A 108 21.38 8.88 8.13
C THR A 108 21.46 8.73 9.66
N GLY A 109 22.60 8.25 10.16
CA GLY A 109 22.89 8.22 11.59
C GLY A 109 22.08 7.20 12.42
N ASN A 110 21.72 6.04 11.86
CA ASN A 110 20.88 5.03 12.52
C ASN A 110 19.50 5.57 12.91
N THR A 111 18.90 6.35 12.02
CA THR A 111 17.53 6.87 12.16
C THR A 111 16.65 6.34 11.03
N SER A 112 15.34 6.48 11.17
CA SER A 112 14.39 6.16 10.11
C SER A 112 13.42 7.31 9.89
N VAL A 113 12.94 7.43 8.66
CA VAL A 113 11.94 8.41 8.27
C VAL A 113 10.69 7.71 7.77
N LYS A 114 9.53 8.31 8.04
CA LYS A 114 8.24 7.81 7.58
C LYS A 114 8.22 7.81 6.06
N PHE A 115 7.84 6.69 5.48
CA PHE A 115 7.86 6.49 4.03
C PHE A 115 6.46 6.30 3.47
N LEU A 116 5.70 5.35 4.00
CA LEU A 116 4.40 4.97 3.44
C LEU A 116 3.42 4.62 4.55
N LYS A 117 2.17 5.02 4.41
CA LYS A 117 1.06 4.51 5.22
C LYS A 117 0.17 3.63 4.36
N ILE A 118 -0.21 2.48 4.90
CA ILE A 118 -1.17 1.55 4.30
C ILE A 118 -2.32 1.45 5.28
N ASP A 119 -3.47 2.01 4.93
CA ASP A 119 -4.72 1.83 5.65
C ASP A 119 -5.54 0.76 4.93
N TRP A 120 -6.19 -0.14 5.65
CA TRP A 120 -7.12 -1.10 5.04
C TRP A 120 -8.42 -1.22 5.82
N ASN A 121 -9.47 -1.53 5.08
CA ASN A 121 -10.79 -1.80 5.61
C ASN A 121 -11.48 -2.88 4.78
N VAL A 122 -12.01 -3.91 5.45
CA VAL A 122 -12.84 -4.95 4.85
C VAL A 122 -14.28 -4.47 4.92
N ILE A 123 -14.87 -4.19 3.76
CA ILE A 123 -16.22 -3.65 3.64
C ILE A 123 -17.26 -4.79 3.75
N SER A 124 -16.94 -5.95 3.17
CA SER A 124 -17.71 -7.19 3.25
C SER A 124 -16.80 -8.38 2.94
N ASP A 125 -17.27 -9.63 3.12
CA ASP A 125 -16.50 -10.87 2.96
C ASP A 125 -15.65 -10.98 1.67
N SER A 126 -16.02 -10.26 0.60
CA SER A 126 -15.29 -10.23 -0.67
C SER A 126 -14.79 -8.85 -1.11
N LYS A 127 -15.04 -7.79 -0.35
CA LYS A 127 -14.70 -6.41 -0.74
C LYS A 127 -13.74 -5.77 0.25
N LYS A 128 -12.62 -5.29 -0.26
CA LYS A 128 -11.60 -4.57 0.50
C LYS A 128 -11.35 -3.19 -0.07
N GLU A 129 -10.97 -2.31 0.83
CA GLU A 129 -10.46 -0.98 0.56
C GLU A 129 -9.05 -0.89 1.14
N ILE A 130 -8.10 -0.42 0.34
CA ILE A 130 -6.71 -0.22 0.75
C ILE A 130 -6.24 1.15 0.27
N LYS A 131 -5.77 1.99 1.19
CA LYS A 131 -5.21 3.30 0.87
C LYS A 131 -3.71 3.32 1.16
N PHE A 132 -2.93 3.68 0.16
CA PHE A 132 -1.51 3.94 0.26
C PHE A 132 -1.28 5.45 0.28
N THR A 133 -0.59 5.98 1.27
CA THR A 133 -0.29 7.42 1.39
C THR A 133 1.22 7.64 1.52
N ASN A 134 1.79 8.47 0.65
CA ASN A 134 3.20 8.85 0.76
C ASN A 134 3.41 9.73 2.00
N LEU A 135 4.33 9.34 2.88
CA LEU A 135 4.67 10.08 4.10
C LEU A 135 6.04 10.75 4.04
N LEU A 136 6.79 10.57 2.94
CA LEU A 136 8.05 11.26 2.75
C LEU A 136 7.85 12.77 2.81
N VAL A 137 8.79 13.46 3.45
CA VAL A 137 8.78 14.93 3.53
C VAL A 137 9.38 15.49 2.24
N ASP A 138 8.63 15.37 1.15
CA ASP A 138 8.96 15.88 -0.19
C ASP A 138 7.74 16.58 -0.82
N ASP A 139 7.84 16.94 -2.10
CA ASP A 139 6.77 17.56 -2.89
C ASP A 139 5.55 16.65 -3.09
N LYS A 140 5.72 15.34 -2.89
CA LYS A 140 4.67 14.32 -3.01
C LYS A 140 4.11 13.89 -1.66
N ASN A 141 4.48 14.55 -0.57
CA ASN A 141 3.99 14.23 0.77
C ASN A 141 2.46 14.31 0.81
N GLY A 142 1.80 13.20 1.13
CA GLY A 142 0.36 13.10 1.25
C GLY A 142 -0.37 12.84 -0.06
N ASN A 143 0.35 12.67 -1.18
CA ASN A 143 -0.20 11.98 -2.33
C ASN A 143 -0.70 10.60 -1.87
N SER A 144 -1.77 10.09 -2.47
CA SER A 144 -2.27 8.76 -2.14
C SER A 144 -2.86 8.00 -3.33
N VAL A 145 -2.88 6.68 -3.24
CA VAL A 145 -3.70 5.82 -4.09
C VAL A 145 -4.63 4.98 -3.22
N LEU A 146 -5.90 4.97 -3.57
CA LEU A 146 -6.94 4.20 -2.94
C LEU A 146 -7.39 3.11 -3.91
N TYR A 147 -7.23 1.85 -3.51
CA TYR A 147 -7.80 0.70 -4.18
C TYR A 147 -9.10 0.30 -3.48
N LYS A 148 -10.14 0.02 -4.26
CA LYS A 148 -11.35 -0.66 -3.78
C LYS A 148 -11.82 -1.70 -4.80
N ASP A 149 -12.42 -2.77 -4.32
CA ASP A 149 -13.24 -3.62 -5.20
C ASP A 149 -14.48 -2.82 -5.61
N SER A 150 -14.68 -2.65 -6.92
CA SER A 150 -15.80 -1.85 -7.42
C SER A 150 -17.14 -2.54 -7.14
N THR A 151 -18.18 -1.73 -6.97
CA THR A 151 -19.57 -2.21 -6.86
C THR A 151 -20.27 -2.25 -8.20
N ASP A 152 -19.62 -1.79 -9.26
CA ASP A 152 -20.10 -1.85 -10.64
C ASP A 152 -20.07 -3.31 -11.14
N ASN A 153 -21.03 -3.68 -11.98
CA ASN A 153 -21.05 -5.01 -12.59
C ASN A 153 -20.14 -5.10 -13.82
N GLN A 154 -19.78 -3.96 -14.43
CA GLN A 154 -18.90 -3.88 -15.59
C GLN A 154 -17.41 -3.85 -15.22
N TYR A 155 -17.09 -3.25 -14.07
CA TYR A 155 -15.72 -3.09 -13.58
C TYR A 155 -15.60 -3.67 -12.17
N ASP A 156 -14.53 -4.40 -11.89
CA ASP A 156 -14.31 -5.00 -10.57
C ASP A 156 -13.20 -4.30 -9.77
N VAL A 157 -12.55 -3.28 -10.34
CA VAL A 157 -11.55 -2.45 -9.67
C VAL A 157 -11.95 -0.98 -9.75
N TYR A 158 -11.77 -0.29 -8.63
CA TYR A 158 -11.76 1.15 -8.53
C TYR A 158 -10.43 1.63 -7.95
N LEU A 159 -9.82 2.61 -8.60
CA LEU A 159 -8.63 3.31 -8.15
C LEU A 159 -8.93 4.81 -8.06
N ASP A 160 -8.52 5.44 -6.97
CA ASP A 160 -8.52 6.89 -6.80
C ASP A 160 -7.09 7.35 -6.48
N PHE A 161 -6.49 8.08 -7.42
CA PHE A 161 -5.19 8.69 -7.28
C PHE A 161 -5.35 10.16 -6.89
N PHE A 162 -4.86 10.50 -5.70
CA PHE A 162 -4.88 11.86 -5.18
C PHE A 162 -3.48 12.47 -5.25
N ASP A 163 -3.38 13.60 -5.95
CA ASP A 163 -2.22 14.49 -5.93
C ASP A 163 -2.50 15.66 -5.00
N LYS A 164 -1.76 15.75 -3.89
CA LYS A 164 -1.98 16.79 -2.87
C LYS A 164 -1.51 18.16 -3.32
N ALA A 165 -0.39 18.25 -4.03
CA ALA A 165 0.17 19.53 -4.46
C ALA A 165 -0.78 20.25 -5.40
N SER A 166 -1.50 19.48 -6.19
CA SER A 166 -2.43 19.95 -7.20
C SER A 166 -3.90 19.88 -6.74
N GLU A 167 -4.20 19.20 -5.64
CA GLU A 167 -5.57 18.89 -5.19
C GLU A 167 -6.41 18.21 -6.28
N ASN A 168 -5.79 17.33 -7.07
CA ASN A 168 -6.47 16.62 -8.17
C ASN A 168 -6.73 15.18 -7.81
N HIS A 169 -7.87 14.68 -8.27
CA HIS A 169 -8.20 13.27 -8.27
C HIS A 169 -8.21 12.73 -9.70
N THR A 170 -7.55 11.60 -9.89
CA THR A 170 -7.67 10.78 -11.10
C THR A 170 -8.32 9.46 -10.71
N PHE A 171 -9.54 9.24 -11.19
CA PHE A 171 -10.31 8.02 -10.92
C PHE A 171 -10.18 7.06 -12.08
N ILE A 172 -9.98 5.78 -11.78
CA ILE A 172 -9.87 4.72 -12.78
C ILE A 172 -10.72 3.53 -12.35
N GLU A 173 -11.54 3.03 -13.26
CA GLU A 173 -12.25 1.77 -13.09
C GLU A 173 -11.96 0.84 -14.26
N TYR A 174 -11.75 -0.45 -13.97
CA TYR A 174 -11.50 -1.42 -15.02
C TYR A 174 -11.91 -2.83 -14.62
N SER A 175 -12.09 -3.68 -15.64
CA SER A 175 -12.32 -5.11 -15.46
C SER A 175 -11.00 -5.88 -15.45
N LYS A 176 -10.72 -6.67 -14.42
CA LYS A 176 -9.60 -7.64 -14.42
C LYS A 176 -9.80 -8.75 -15.44
N THR A 177 -11.04 -8.99 -15.88
CA THR A 177 -11.38 -10.10 -16.78
C THR A 177 -11.12 -9.77 -18.23
N ASN A 178 -11.65 -8.63 -18.72
CA ASN A 178 -11.58 -8.27 -20.13
C ASN A 178 -10.72 -7.02 -20.41
N PHE A 179 -10.20 -6.38 -19.36
CA PHE A 179 -9.34 -5.19 -19.39
C PHE A 179 -9.97 -3.92 -19.98
N SER A 180 -11.29 -3.89 -20.24
CA SER A 180 -11.99 -2.63 -20.54
C SER A 180 -12.08 -1.76 -19.29
N GLY A 181 -12.19 -0.44 -19.47
CA GLY A 181 -12.25 0.47 -18.33
C GLY A 181 -12.57 1.91 -18.70
N ARG A 182 -12.55 2.76 -17.67
CA ARG A 182 -12.82 4.19 -17.76
C ARG A 182 -11.91 4.99 -16.83
N ILE A 183 -11.58 6.20 -17.24
CA ILE A 183 -10.80 7.17 -16.47
C ILE A 183 -11.52 8.51 -16.40
N LYS A 184 -11.42 9.17 -15.25
CA LYS A 184 -11.90 10.53 -15.03
C LYS A 184 -10.79 11.34 -14.38
N ASP A 185 -10.45 12.47 -14.98
CA ASP A 185 -9.37 13.34 -14.54
C ASP A 185 -9.66 14.78 -14.96
N LEU A 186 -10.12 15.59 -14.02
CA LEU A 186 -10.56 16.96 -14.28
C LEU A 186 -9.44 17.81 -14.87
N LYS A 187 -8.21 17.64 -14.39
CA LYS A 187 -7.08 18.44 -14.88
C LYS A 187 -6.60 18.04 -16.25
N PHE A 188 -6.68 16.75 -16.59
CA PHE A 188 -6.25 16.27 -17.89
C PHE A 188 -7.29 16.57 -18.98
N TYR A 189 -8.57 16.30 -18.72
CA TYR A 189 -9.63 16.44 -19.73
C TYR A 189 -10.33 17.81 -19.71
N GLY A 190 -10.24 18.56 -18.61
CA GLY A 190 -10.91 19.84 -18.44
C GLY A 190 -12.39 19.73 -18.09
N ASP A 191 -12.89 18.52 -17.81
CA ASP A 191 -14.25 18.23 -17.37
C ASP A 191 -14.31 17.02 -16.42
N GLU A 192 -15.48 16.75 -15.84
CA GLU A 192 -15.69 15.64 -14.90
C GLU A 192 -16.24 14.37 -15.57
N ASN A 193 -16.13 14.27 -16.90
CA ASN A 193 -16.66 13.14 -17.65
C ASN A 193 -15.77 11.90 -17.53
N TRP A 194 -16.38 10.73 -17.69
CA TRP A 194 -15.64 9.48 -17.86
C TRP A 194 -15.20 9.33 -19.32
N TYR A 195 -13.99 8.83 -19.51
CA TYR A 195 -13.38 8.54 -20.80
C TYR A 195 -13.00 7.06 -20.86
N CYS A 196 -13.55 6.32 -21.82
CA CYS A 196 -13.54 4.85 -21.79
C CYS A 196 -12.59 4.23 -22.82
N TRP A 197 -12.24 2.96 -22.57
CA TRP A 197 -11.55 2.11 -23.53
C TRP A 197 -12.14 0.70 -23.54
N ASP A 198 -12.05 0.04 -24.70
CA ASP A 198 -12.60 -1.30 -24.94
C ASP A 198 -11.61 -2.42 -24.53
N THR A 199 -11.95 -3.68 -24.84
CA THR A 199 -11.09 -4.83 -24.52
C THR A 199 -9.76 -4.85 -25.28
N ASN A 200 -9.64 -4.10 -26.37
CA ASN A 200 -8.41 -3.92 -27.14
C ASN A 200 -7.60 -2.72 -26.66
N ARG A 201 -8.08 -2.00 -25.62
CA ARG A 201 -7.48 -0.77 -25.07
C ARG A 201 -7.55 0.41 -26.03
N GLU A 202 -8.48 0.36 -26.97
CA GLU A 202 -8.78 1.46 -27.88
C GLU A 202 -9.83 2.37 -27.26
N ASN A 203 -9.75 3.66 -27.58
CA ASN A 203 -10.75 4.61 -27.11
C ASN A 203 -12.14 4.21 -27.65
N THR A 204 -13.12 4.17 -26.76
CA THR A 204 -14.51 3.91 -27.12
C THR A 204 -15.41 4.86 -26.34
N ASP A 205 -16.64 5.00 -26.81
CA ASP A 205 -17.65 5.70 -26.05
C ASP A 205 -17.91 4.96 -24.74
N CYS A 206 -18.07 5.71 -23.67
CA CYS A 206 -18.55 5.13 -22.43
C CYS A 206 -19.97 4.62 -22.68
N SER A 207 -20.12 3.30 -22.72
CA SER A 207 -21.44 2.66 -22.79
C SER A 207 -22.29 3.28 -21.69
N SER A 208 -23.36 3.98 -22.10
CA SER A 208 -24.31 4.57 -21.17
C SER A 208 -24.92 3.45 -20.34
N GLU A 209 -24.83 3.57 -19.01
CA GLU A 209 -25.49 2.69 -18.04
C GLU A 209 -26.99 2.49 -18.35
#